data_AF-A0A936TP88-F1
#
_entry.id   AF-A0A936TP88-F1
#
_cell.length_a   1.000
_cell.length_b   1.000
_cell.length_c   1.000
_cell.angle_alpha   90.00
_cell.angle_beta   90.00
_cell.angle_gamma   90.00
#
_symmetry.space_group_name_H-M   'P 1'
#
loop_
_entity.id
_entity.type
_entity.pdbx_description
1 polymer ?
#
loop_
_entity_poly.entity_id
_entity_poly.type
_entity_poly.pdbx_seq_one_letter_code
_entity_poly.pdbx_strand_id
1 'polypeptide(L)' 'MTTADIAAMPVAEKLKLMEALWDSLCTTTDMGVESPPWHEAALKQAKDELAAGTAHFVDWAEAKDGLRGNSRA' A
#
# COMPACT_ATOMS: atom_id res chain seq x y z
N MET A 1 23.35 0.14 -5.90
CA MET A 1 23.13 -0.33 -4.52
C MET A 1 22.62 -1.76 -4.58
N THR A 2 23.29 -2.69 -3.93
CA THR A 2 22.94 -4.11 -3.92
C THR A 2 22.19 -4.48 -2.64
N THR A 3 21.52 -5.63 -2.62
CA THR A 3 20.87 -6.16 -1.41
C THR A 3 21.88 -6.42 -0.28
N ALA A 4 23.12 -6.80 -0.63
CA ALA A 4 24.21 -6.96 0.33
C ALA A 4 24.60 -5.63 0.99
N ASP A 5 24.65 -4.54 0.23
CA ASP A 5 24.94 -3.20 0.77
C ASP A 5 23.87 -2.75 1.75
N ILE A 6 22.59 -2.96 1.41
CA ILE A 6 21.46 -2.61 2.28
C ILE A 6 21.49 -3.47 3.55
N ALA A 7 21.80 -4.75 3.44
CA ALA A 7 21.82 -5.65 4.60
C ALA A 7 22.81 -5.21 5.68
N ALA A 8 23.97 -4.66 5.28
CA ALA A 8 25.01 -4.16 6.17
C ALA A 8 24.64 -2.85 6.89
N MET A 9 23.61 -2.13 6.44
CA MET A 9 23.20 -0.86 7.06
C MET A 9 22.57 -1.06 8.47
N PRO A 10 22.81 -0.13 9.41
CA PRO A 10 22.01 0.00 10.62
C PRO A 10 20.52 0.16 10.29
N VAL A 11 19.65 -0.29 11.20
CA VAL A 11 18.18 -0.20 11.00
C VAL A 11 17.71 1.22 10.72
N ALA A 12 18.25 2.21 11.44
CA ALA A 12 17.88 3.62 11.24
C ALA A 12 18.23 4.13 9.83
N GLU A 13 19.34 3.66 9.24
CA GLU A 13 19.73 4.04 7.88
C GLU A 13 18.87 3.35 6.83
N LYS A 14 18.50 2.07 7.07
CA LYS A 14 17.53 1.35 6.23
C LYS A 14 16.20 2.09 6.17
N LEU A 15 15.70 2.55 7.32
CA LEU A 15 14.43 3.29 7.39
C LEU A 15 14.50 4.62 6.64
N LYS A 16 15.55 5.41 6.87
CA LYS A 16 15.76 6.67 6.12
C LYS A 16 15.86 6.46 4.62
N LEU A 17 16.52 5.38 4.21
CA LEU A 17 16.64 5.00 2.81
C LEU A 17 15.30 4.56 2.22
N MET A 18 14.48 3.82 2.97
CA MET A 18 13.12 3.47 2.56
C MET A 18 12.26 4.73 2.38
N GLU A 19 12.33 5.68 3.31
CA GLU A 19 11.62 6.97 3.21
C GLU A 19 12.08 7.78 2.00
N ALA A 20 13.39 7.94 1.81
CA ALA A 20 13.94 8.68 0.67
C ALA A 20 13.58 8.04 -0.68
N LEU A 21 13.58 6.71 -0.76
CA LEU A 21 13.13 5.99 -1.96
C LEU A 21 11.64 6.19 -2.20
N TRP A 22 10.83 6.12 -1.14
CA TRP A 22 9.39 6.34 -1.23
C TRP A 22 9.05 7.76 -1.69
N ASP A 23 9.67 8.77 -1.09
CA ASP A 23 9.51 10.18 -1.48
C ASP A 23 9.95 10.41 -2.93
N SER A 24 11.05 9.78 -3.36
CA SER A 24 11.51 9.85 -4.75
C SER A 24 10.50 9.26 -5.72
N LEU A 25 9.83 8.15 -5.36
CA LEU A 25 8.81 7.51 -6.18
C LEU A 25 7.51 8.33 -6.23
N CYS A 26 7.13 8.97 -5.12
CA CYS A 26 5.94 9.82 -5.06
C CYS A 26 6.11 11.16 -5.76
N THR A 27 7.32 11.71 -5.80
CA THR A 27 7.62 13.02 -6.42
C THR A 27 7.90 12.93 -7.91
N THR A 28 8.25 11.74 -8.42
CA THR A 28 8.36 11.50 -9.86
C THR A 28 6.98 11.22 -10.47
N THR A 29 6.30 12.29 -10.89
CA THR A 29 5.08 12.21 -11.72
C THR A 29 5.33 11.46 -13.05
N ASP A 30 6.60 11.35 -13.47
CA ASP A 30 7.06 10.66 -14.69
C ASP A 30 7.18 9.13 -14.54
N MET A 31 6.87 8.56 -13.37
CA MET A 31 6.60 7.13 -13.27
C MET A 31 5.26 6.90 -13.96
N GLY A 32 5.28 6.65 -15.28
CA GLY A 32 4.15 6.42 -16.20
C GLY A 32 3.23 5.23 -15.85
N VAL A 33 2.98 5.01 -14.56
CA VAL A 33 1.98 4.12 -14.03
C VAL A 33 0.67 4.90 -14.02
N GLU A 34 0.00 4.89 -15.16
CA GLU A 34 -1.39 5.34 -15.20
C GLU A 34 -2.21 4.49 -14.24
N SER A 35 -3.05 5.16 -13.44
CA SER A 35 -4.06 4.45 -12.66
C SER A 35 -4.90 3.61 -13.63
N PRO A 36 -5.18 2.34 -13.33
CA PRO A 36 -6.06 1.54 -14.16
C PRO A 36 -7.41 2.24 -14.38
N PRO A 37 -8.07 2.09 -15.54
CA PRO A 37 -9.33 2.78 -15.82
C PRO A 37 -10.45 2.51 -14.79
N TRP A 38 -10.39 1.38 -14.09
CA TRP A 38 -11.36 1.02 -13.05
C TRP A 38 -11.12 1.71 -11.70
N HIS A 39 -9.94 2.29 -11.48
CA HIS A 39 -9.49 2.75 -10.16
C HIS A 39 -10.38 3.87 -9.61
N GLU A 40 -10.76 4.84 -10.45
CA GLU A 40 -11.65 5.94 -10.05
C GLU A 40 -13.02 5.41 -9.58
N ALA A 41 -13.61 4.50 -10.36
CA ALA A 41 -14.91 3.92 -10.06
C ALA A 41 -14.87 3.12 -8.75
N ALA A 42 -13.85 2.29 -8.56
CA ALA A 42 -13.66 1.51 -7.32
C ALA A 42 -13.46 2.42 -6.10
N LEU A 43 -12.68 3.50 -6.24
CA LEU A 43 -12.46 4.46 -5.17
C LEU A 43 -13.75 5.21 -4.81
N LYS A 44 -14.55 5.60 -5.81
CA LYS A 44 -15.84 6.24 -5.57
C LYS A 44 -16.80 5.30 -4.84
N GLN A 45 -16.92 4.05 -5.31
CA GLN A 45 -17.77 3.04 -4.67
C GLN A 45 -17.38 2.84 -3.20
N ALA A 46 -16.09 2.63 -2.91
CA ALA A 46 -15.63 2.43 -1.54
C ALA A 46 -15.94 3.63 -0.62
N LYS A 47 -15.83 4.87 -1.14
CA LYS A 47 -16.19 6.09 -0.39
C LYS A 47 -17.69 6.18 -0.13
N ASP A 48 -18.52 5.84 -1.12
CA ASP A 48 -19.97 5.86 -0.99
C ASP A 48 -20.45 4.81 0.02
N GLU A 49 -19.89 3.60 -0.01
CA GLU A 49 -20.18 2.52 0.95
C GLU A 49 -19.76 2.88 2.38
N LEU A 50 -18.62 3.55 2.54
CA LEU A 50 -18.16 4.06 3.84
C LEU A 50 -19.11 5.14 4.36
N ALA A 51 -19.53 6.07 3.51
CA ALA A 51 -20.49 7.12 3.86
C ALA A 51 -21.89 6.56 4.19
N ALA A 52 -22.29 5.48 3.52
CA ALA A 52 -23.53 4.76 3.79
C ALA A 52 -23.47 3.87 5.04
N GLY A 53 -22.27 3.67 5.62
CA GLY A 53 -22.04 2.79 6.77
C GLY A 53 -22.08 1.30 6.42
N THR A 54 -22.09 0.94 5.13
CA THR A 54 -22.06 -0.46 4.66
C THR A 54 -20.63 -0.98 4.51
N ALA A 55 -19.64 -0.10 4.52
CA ALA A 55 -18.23 -0.43 4.66
C ALA A 55 -17.65 0.24 5.91
N HIS A 56 -16.63 -0.37 6.51
CA HIS A 56 -15.93 0.15 7.68
C HIS A 56 -14.44 -0.20 7.59
N PHE A 57 -13.62 0.60 8.28
CA PHE A 57 -12.21 0.28 8.44
C PHE A 57 -12.05 -0.89 9.41
N VAL A 58 -11.14 -1.79 9.06
CA VAL A 58 -10.72 -2.93 9.89
C VAL A 58 -9.22 -2.83 10.12
N ASP A 59 -8.76 -3.41 11.22
CA ASP A 59 -7.32 -3.51 11.46
C ASP A 59 -6.66 -4.38 10.39
N TRP A 60 -5.42 -4.05 10.03
CA TRP A 60 -4.71 -4.74 8.95
C TRP A 60 -4.39 -6.20 9.30
N ALA A 61 -4.11 -6.51 10.56
CA ALA A 61 -3.91 -7.90 10.99
C ALA A 61 -5.22 -8.68 10.92
N GLU A 62 -6.33 -8.08 11.37
CA GLU A 62 -7.67 -8.66 11.29
C GLU A 62 -8.10 -8.93 9.83
N ALA A 63 -7.88 -7.96 8.94
CA ALA A 63 -8.16 -8.11 7.51
C ALA A 63 -7.39 -9.28 6.90
N LYS A 64 -6.10 -9.42 7.23
CA LYS A 64 -5.26 -10.53 6.76
C LYS A 64 -5.79 -11.88 7.24
N ASP A 65 -6.20 -11.96 8.50
CA ASP A 65 -6.70 -13.20 9.07
C ASP A 65 -8.05 -13.60 8.45
N GLY A 66 -8.93 -12.63 8.18
CA GLY A 66 -10.17 -12.85 7.42
C GLY A 66 -9.92 -13.39 6.01
N LEU A 67 -8.99 -12.80 5.26
CA LEU A 67 -8.63 -13.26 3.90
C LEU A 67 -8.03 -14.67 3.89
N ARG A 68 -7.21 -14.99 4.89
CA ARG A 68 -6.63 -16.34 5.06
C ARG A 68 -7.68 -17.37 5.47
N GLY A 69 -8.65 -16.99 6.29
CA GLY A 69 -9.79 -17.82 6.67
C GLY A 69 -10.68 -18.16 5.48
N ASN A 70 -10.93 -17.18 4.58
CA ASN A 70 -11.75 -17.36 3.38
C ASN A 70 -11.06 -18.15 2.25
N SER A 71 -9.76 -18.43 2.32
CA SER A 71 -9.06 -19.28 1.34
C SER A 71 -9.26 -20.79 1.56
N ARG A 72 -10.15 -21.20 2.49
CA ARG A 72 -10.44 -22.60 2.85
C ARG A 72 -11.89 -23.05 2.59
N ALA A 73 -12.68 -22.30 1.82
CA ALA A 73 -14.02 -22.68 1.39
C ALA A 73 -14.06 -23.03 -0.10
#